data_AF-A0A917UDR9-F1
#
_entry.id   AF-A0A917UDR9-F1
#
_cell.length_a   1.000
_cell.length_b   1.000
_cell.length_c   1.000
_cell.angle_alpha   90.00
_cell.angle_beta   90.00
_cell.angle_gamma   90.00
#
_symmetry.space_group_name_H-M   'P 1'
#
loop_
_entity.id
_entity.type
_entity.pdbx_description
1 polymer ?
#
loop_
_entity_poly.entity_id
_entity_poly.type
_entity_poly.pdbx_seq_one_letter_code
_entity_poly.pdbx_strand_id
1 'polypeptide(L)'
;MNSWTTTSGGAVAFWHELPRNLLAGAVTALAAAPFAVAVAAGLPAWLLALTTVPPALALTGAASMAAAVARGGAARVAQLRDVDAVLATVLAAGATLAGAGLVSGGPAALFGAVCGAGLLLAGPSALAYGAVRGRRGLAAVRGGAILVAYRPGWAFTLLALACLGGFAAVASAGVLAVVVVPLVLTIAARQTAALLDEIDAVQARS
;
A
#
# COMPACT_ATOMS: atom_id res chain seq x y z
N MET A 1 1.66 19.38 -13.49
CA MET A 1 1.35 18.08 -14.15
C MET A 1 -0.07 17.66 -13.79
N ASN A 2 -0.88 17.25 -14.77
CA ASN A 2 -2.26 16.81 -14.51
C ASN A 2 -2.25 15.43 -13.82
N SER A 3 -3.09 15.21 -12.81
CA SER A 3 -3.21 13.91 -12.11
C SER A 3 -3.50 12.73 -13.04
N TRP A 4 -4.13 13.00 -14.18
CA TRP A 4 -4.38 12.04 -15.25
C TRP A 4 -3.10 11.50 -15.89
N THR A 5 -2.08 12.32 -16.13
CA THR A 5 -0.85 11.89 -16.81
C THR A 5 0.02 10.99 -15.93
N THR A 6 0.03 11.22 -14.62
CA THR A 6 0.75 10.37 -13.66
C THR A 6 0.06 9.02 -13.46
N THR A 7 -1.27 9.00 -13.48
CA THR A 7 -2.07 7.78 -13.30
C THR A 7 -2.00 6.88 -14.53
N SER A 8 -2.16 7.45 -15.74
CA SER A 8 -1.99 6.70 -16.99
C SER A 8 -0.54 6.21 -17.17
N GLY A 9 0.46 7.01 -16.81
CA GLY A 9 1.86 6.60 -16.83
C GLY A 9 2.19 5.44 -15.89
N GLY A 10 1.56 5.38 -14.73
CA GLY A 10 1.66 4.24 -13.80
C GLY A 10 1.03 2.97 -14.37
N ALA A 11 -0.14 3.08 -14.98
CA ALA A 11 -0.80 1.95 -15.63
C ALA A 11 0.03 1.41 -16.81
N VAL A 12 0.60 2.28 -17.64
CA VAL A 12 1.47 1.88 -18.76
C VAL A 12 2.72 1.16 -18.26
N ALA A 13 3.36 1.68 -17.22
CA ALA A 13 4.53 1.03 -16.62
C ALA A 13 4.19 -0.35 -16.04
N PHE A 14 3.01 -0.49 -15.42
CA PHE A 14 2.50 -1.77 -14.95
C PHE A 14 2.32 -2.77 -16.10
N TRP A 15 1.67 -2.35 -17.20
CA TRP A 15 1.43 -3.20 -18.38
C TRP A 15 2.72 -3.64 -19.07
N HIS A 16 3.74 -2.80 -19.08
CA HIS A 16 5.03 -3.15 -19.69
C HIS A 16 5.77 -4.28 -18.93
N GLU A 17 5.61 -4.31 -17.60
CA GLU A 17 6.25 -5.29 -16.70
C GLU A 17 5.25 -6.31 -16.14
N LEU A 18 4.15 -6.55 -16.86
CA LEU A 18 3.00 -7.34 -16.43
C LEU A 18 3.36 -8.69 -15.76
N PRO A 19 4.15 -9.59 -16.37
CA PRO A 19 4.42 -10.90 -15.76
C PRO A 19 5.10 -10.78 -14.39
N ARG A 20 6.00 -9.81 -14.22
CA ARG A 20 6.71 -9.62 -12.95
C ARG A 20 5.80 -8.96 -11.91
N ASN A 21 4.98 -8.01 -12.32
CA ASN A 21 4.00 -7.39 -11.44
C ASN A 21 2.93 -8.39 -10.98
N LEU A 22 2.50 -9.32 -11.84
CA LEU A 22 1.62 -10.42 -11.45
C LEU A 22 2.25 -11.33 -10.40
N LEU A 23 3.57 -11.58 -10.46
CA LEU A 23 4.25 -12.34 -9.40
C LEU A 23 4.20 -11.60 -8.05
N ALA A 24 4.43 -10.29 -8.03
CA ALA A 24 4.29 -9.49 -6.80
C ALA A 24 2.86 -9.55 -6.25
N GLY A 25 1.87 -9.48 -7.14
CA GLY A 25 0.45 -9.66 -6.80
C GLY A 25 0.12 -11.05 -6.27
N ALA A 26 0.68 -12.11 -6.87
CA ALA A 26 0.46 -13.48 -6.44
C ALA A 26 1.09 -13.73 -5.06
N VAL A 27 2.30 -13.21 -4.83
CA VAL A 27 2.97 -13.29 -3.52
C VAL A 27 2.16 -12.56 -2.44
N THR A 28 1.66 -11.36 -2.73
CA THR A 28 0.81 -10.61 -1.78
C THR A 28 -0.53 -11.30 -1.51
N ALA A 29 -1.17 -11.87 -2.53
CA ALA A 29 -2.41 -12.64 -2.39
C ALA A 29 -2.20 -13.92 -1.57
N LEU A 30 -1.14 -14.68 -1.84
CA LEU A 30 -0.77 -15.87 -1.08
C LEU A 30 -0.42 -15.52 0.37
N ALA A 31 0.27 -14.40 0.60
CA ALA A 31 0.57 -13.93 1.94
C ALA A 31 -0.68 -13.53 2.73
N ALA A 32 -1.78 -13.17 2.06
CA ALA A 32 -3.07 -12.90 2.69
C ALA A 32 -3.90 -14.16 2.97
N ALA A 33 -3.53 -15.32 2.40
CA ALA A 33 -4.28 -16.56 2.59
C ALA A 33 -4.40 -17.01 4.06
N PRO A 34 -3.34 -16.96 4.90
CA PRO A 34 -3.46 -17.28 6.34
C PRO A 34 -4.49 -16.42 7.06
N PHE A 35 -4.57 -15.13 6.71
CA PHE A 35 -5.56 -14.22 7.28
C PHE A 35 -6.98 -14.61 6.85
N ALA A 36 -7.20 -14.85 5.55
CA ALA A 36 -8.50 -15.28 5.04
C ALA A 36 -8.98 -16.59 5.69
N VAL A 37 -8.08 -17.57 5.84
CA VAL A 37 -8.37 -18.84 6.52
C VAL A 37 -8.67 -18.62 8.00
N ALA A 38 -7.90 -17.78 8.69
CA ALA A 38 -8.11 -17.49 10.10
C ALA A 38 -9.47 -16.81 10.36
N VAL A 39 -9.88 -15.89 9.48
CA VAL A 39 -11.20 -15.24 9.52
C VAL A 39 -12.30 -16.28 9.27
N ALA A 40 -12.18 -17.10 8.23
CA ALA A 40 -13.17 -18.13 7.88
C ALA A 40 -13.32 -19.20 8.97
N ALA A 41 -12.23 -19.56 9.64
CA ALA A 41 -12.22 -20.52 10.74
C ALA A 41 -12.66 -19.94 12.09
N GLY A 42 -12.95 -18.63 12.16
CA GLY A 42 -13.37 -17.98 13.41
C GLY A 42 -12.30 -18.00 14.50
N LEU A 43 -11.01 -17.91 14.12
CA LEU A 43 -9.91 -17.94 15.08
C LEU A 43 -9.96 -16.74 16.05
N PRO A 44 -9.42 -16.89 17.28
CA PRO A 44 -9.40 -15.81 18.25
C PRO A 44 -8.63 -14.59 17.76
N ALA A 45 -8.99 -13.41 18.27
CA ALA A 45 -8.49 -12.12 17.81
C ALA A 45 -6.95 -11.98 17.80
N TRP A 46 -6.26 -12.60 18.76
CA TRP A 46 -4.79 -12.57 18.81
C TRP A 46 -4.15 -13.37 17.65
N LEU A 47 -4.78 -14.46 17.20
CA LEU A 47 -4.33 -15.20 16.00
C LEU A 47 -4.65 -14.43 14.72
N LEU A 48 -5.80 -13.75 14.65
CA LEU A 48 -6.12 -12.85 13.54
C LEU A 48 -5.10 -11.71 13.43
N ALA A 49 -4.69 -11.13 14.56
CA ALA A 49 -3.66 -10.10 14.60
C ALA A 49 -2.34 -10.59 13.98
N LEU A 50 -1.88 -11.78 14.36
CA LEU A 50 -0.62 -12.35 13.84
C LEU A 50 -0.68 -12.65 12.34
N THR A 51 -1.84 -13.04 11.82
CA THR A 51 -1.99 -13.32 10.37
C THR A 51 -2.02 -12.06 9.51
N THR A 52 -2.08 -10.86 10.09
CA THR A 52 -1.90 -9.59 9.35
C THR A 52 -0.43 -9.28 9.03
N VAL A 53 0.53 -9.93 9.70
CA VAL A 53 1.96 -9.69 9.50
C VAL A 53 2.46 -10.14 8.12
N PRO A 54 2.19 -11.38 7.65
CA PRO A 54 2.63 -11.81 6.32
C PRO A 54 2.17 -10.90 5.15
N PRO A 55 0.89 -10.49 5.04
CA PRO A 55 0.47 -9.61 3.96
C PRO A 55 1.09 -8.21 4.09
N ALA A 56 1.28 -7.69 5.32
CA ALA A 56 1.95 -6.41 5.52
C ALA A 56 3.42 -6.43 5.05
N LEU A 57 4.17 -7.51 5.34
CA LEU A 57 5.53 -7.69 4.84
C LEU A 57 5.55 -7.78 3.31
N ALA A 58 4.65 -8.59 2.73
CA ALA A 58 4.54 -8.74 1.29
C ALA A 58 4.23 -7.41 0.58
N LEU A 59 3.39 -6.56 1.18
CA LEU A 59 3.08 -5.23 0.65
C LEU A 59 4.31 -4.32 0.61
N THR A 60 5.19 -4.36 1.62
CA THR A 60 6.42 -3.55 1.61
C THR A 60 7.39 -3.99 0.50
N GLY A 61 7.54 -5.30 0.27
CA GLY A 61 8.35 -5.82 -0.84
C GLY A 61 7.71 -5.57 -2.21
N ALA A 62 6.38 -5.63 -2.32
CA ALA A 62 5.69 -5.27 -3.55
C ALA A 62 5.84 -3.76 -3.85
N ALA A 63 5.85 -2.91 -2.82
CA ALA A 63 6.04 -1.46 -2.97
C ALA A 63 7.45 -1.12 -3.47
N SER A 64 8.50 -1.81 -3.00
CA SER A 64 9.88 -1.59 -3.46
C SER A 64 10.03 -1.91 -4.95
N MET A 65 9.44 -3.02 -5.40
CA MET A 65 9.41 -3.42 -6.81
C MET A 65 8.58 -2.45 -7.66
N ALA A 66 7.40 -2.06 -7.19
CA ALA A 66 6.55 -1.08 -7.86
C ALA A 66 7.25 0.29 -8.01
N ALA A 67 8.05 0.70 -7.02
CA ALA A 67 8.85 1.92 -7.10
C ALA A 67 9.99 1.84 -8.13
N ALA A 68 10.58 0.66 -8.34
CA ALA A 68 11.55 0.46 -9.41
C ALA A 68 10.91 0.63 -10.79
N VAL A 69 9.74 0.01 -11.00
CA VAL A 69 8.93 0.13 -12.23
C VAL A 69 8.48 1.57 -12.46
N ALA A 70 8.02 2.25 -11.40
CA ALA A 70 7.58 3.64 -11.46
C ALA A 70 8.69 4.60 -11.92
N ARG A 71 9.96 4.33 -11.58
CA ARG A 71 11.12 5.11 -12.02
C ARG A 71 11.61 4.77 -13.43
N GLY A 72 10.92 3.86 -14.13
CA GLY A 72 11.34 3.39 -15.46
C GLY A 72 12.46 2.35 -15.43
N GLY A 73 12.77 1.78 -14.26
CA GLY A 73 13.68 0.66 -14.13
C GLY A 73 12.99 -0.68 -14.41
N ALA A 74 13.78 -1.71 -14.73
CA ALA A 74 13.27 -3.07 -14.88
C ALA A 74 12.83 -3.66 -13.54
N ALA A 75 11.67 -4.30 -13.50
CA ALA A 75 11.17 -4.95 -12.29
C ALA A 75 12.06 -6.16 -11.96
N ARG A 76 12.57 -6.28 -10.73
CA ARG A 76 13.39 -7.43 -10.32
C ARG A 76 12.70 -8.17 -9.18
N VAL A 77 12.49 -9.48 -9.36
CA VAL A 77 11.89 -10.34 -8.32
C VAL A 77 12.71 -10.31 -7.02
N ALA A 78 14.02 -10.08 -7.10
CA ALA A 78 14.88 -9.88 -5.93
C ALA A 78 14.43 -8.71 -5.03
N GLN A 79 13.79 -7.67 -5.58
CA GLN A 79 13.30 -6.52 -4.82
C GLN A 79 12.13 -6.88 -3.90
N LEU A 80 11.41 -7.98 -4.16
CA LEU A 80 10.40 -8.49 -3.21
C LEU A 80 11.00 -8.85 -1.85
N ARG A 81 12.32 -9.05 -1.77
CA ARG A 81 13.06 -9.29 -0.52
C ARG A 81 13.44 -8.00 0.23
N ASP A 82 13.32 -6.84 -0.40
CA ASP A 82 13.54 -5.53 0.22
C ASP A 82 12.34 -5.14 1.09
N VAL A 83 12.09 -5.97 2.10
CA VAL A 83 10.98 -5.86 3.04
C VAL A 83 11.35 -4.86 4.14
N ASP A 84 10.38 -4.05 4.53
CA ASP A 84 10.50 -3.13 5.65
C ASP A 84 9.71 -3.67 6.83
N ALA A 85 10.39 -4.42 7.69
CA ALA A 85 9.75 -5.05 8.85
C ALA A 85 9.09 -4.04 9.78
N VAL A 86 9.70 -2.86 9.98
CA VAL A 86 9.15 -1.84 10.87
C VAL A 86 7.87 -1.26 10.26
N LEU A 87 7.89 -0.87 8.99
CA LEU A 87 6.68 -0.37 8.34
C LEU A 87 5.58 -1.44 8.28
N ALA A 88 5.94 -2.70 8.00
CA ALA A 88 5.01 -3.82 8.00
C ALA A 88 4.38 -4.03 9.39
N THR A 89 5.16 -3.95 10.48
CA THR A 89 4.60 -4.05 11.84
C THR A 89 3.64 -2.90 12.16
N VAL A 90 3.94 -1.68 11.72
CA VAL A 90 3.03 -0.52 11.88
C VAL A 90 1.73 -0.75 11.11
N LEU A 91 1.82 -1.25 9.88
CA LEU A 91 0.64 -1.56 9.06
C LEU A 91 -0.20 -2.69 9.68
N ALA A 92 0.43 -3.76 10.13
CA ALA A 92 -0.20 -4.90 10.79
C ALA A 92 -0.87 -4.49 12.11
N ALA A 93 -0.17 -3.73 12.96
CA ALA A 93 -0.71 -3.20 14.21
C ALA A 93 -1.89 -2.25 13.97
N GLY A 94 -1.76 -1.33 13.00
CA GLY A 94 -2.84 -0.41 12.65
C GLY A 94 -4.07 -1.12 12.09
N ALA A 95 -3.89 -2.12 11.22
CA ALA A 95 -4.99 -2.94 10.69
C ALA A 95 -5.68 -3.75 11.79
N THR A 96 -4.89 -4.34 12.70
CA THR A 96 -5.40 -5.09 13.85
C THR A 96 -6.20 -4.19 14.79
N LEU A 97 -5.68 -3.01 15.14
CA LEU A 97 -6.37 -2.04 16.00
C LEU A 97 -7.65 -1.52 15.35
N ALA A 98 -7.61 -1.24 14.05
CA ALA A 98 -8.79 -0.84 13.30
C ALA A 98 -9.87 -1.94 13.33
N GLY A 99 -9.49 -3.18 13.02
CA GLY A 99 -10.41 -4.32 13.05
C GLY A 99 -11.00 -4.58 14.43
N ALA A 100 -10.15 -4.66 15.47
CA ALA A 100 -10.59 -4.88 16.85
C ALA A 100 -11.51 -3.76 17.36
N GLY A 101 -11.15 -2.49 17.10
CA GLY A 101 -11.94 -1.34 17.49
C GLY A 101 -13.32 -1.34 16.83
N LEU A 102 -13.38 -1.57 15.51
CA LEU A 102 -14.64 -1.61 14.77
C LEU A 102 -15.59 -2.72 15.26
N VAL A 103 -15.06 -3.90 15.60
CA VAL A 103 -15.85 -5.03 16.10
C VAL A 103 -16.33 -4.83 17.54
N SER A 104 -15.56 -4.10 18.37
CA SER A 104 -15.89 -3.90 19.79
C SER A 104 -17.11 -3.00 20.06
N GLY A 105 -17.52 -2.18 19.09
CA GLY A 105 -18.65 -1.26 19.23
C GLY A 105 -18.40 -0.07 20.18
N GLY A 106 -19.41 0.79 20.34
CA GLY A 106 -19.36 1.93 21.27
C GLY A 106 -18.24 2.95 20.96
N PRO A 107 -17.64 3.62 21.98
CA PRO A 107 -16.60 4.63 21.75
C PRO A 107 -15.30 4.04 21.19
N ALA A 108 -15.03 2.75 21.41
CA ALA A 108 -13.88 2.06 20.82
C ALA A 108 -13.99 1.92 19.28
N ALA A 109 -15.20 1.91 18.73
CA ALA A 109 -15.43 1.94 17.29
C ALA A 109 -14.93 3.24 16.65
N LEU A 110 -15.01 4.38 17.35
CA LEU A 110 -14.45 5.64 16.87
C LEU A 110 -12.93 5.56 16.74
N PHE A 111 -12.27 4.99 17.75
CA PHE A 111 -10.82 4.79 17.70
C PHE A 111 -10.44 3.85 16.54
N GLY A 112 -11.15 2.73 16.39
CA GLY A 112 -10.97 1.81 15.26
C GLY A 112 -11.18 2.49 13.90
N ALA A 113 -12.20 3.33 13.77
CA ALA A 113 -12.48 4.08 12.54
C ALA A 113 -11.38 5.11 12.23
N VAL A 114 -10.87 5.85 13.23
CA VAL A 114 -9.77 6.80 13.05
C VAL A 114 -8.49 6.09 12.64
N CYS A 115 -8.15 4.97 13.30
CA CYS A 115 -7.01 4.13 12.91
C CYS A 115 -7.17 3.60 11.48
N GLY A 116 -8.37 3.10 11.13
CA GLY A 116 -8.68 2.61 9.79
C GLY A 116 -8.55 3.69 8.73
N ALA A 117 -9.14 4.85 8.95
CA ALA A 117 -9.05 6.00 8.04
C ALA A 117 -7.60 6.48 7.88
N GLY A 118 -6.85 6.57 8.98
CA GLY A 118 -5.43 6.92 8.96
C GLY A 118 -4.61 5.92 8.14
N LEU A 119 -4.85 4.61 8.31
CA LEU A 119 -4.17 3.55 7.56
C LEU A 119 -4.52 3.59 6.07
N LEU A 120 -5.79 3.81 5.75
CA LEU A 120 -6.30 3.87 4.38
C LEU A 120 -5.78 5.09 3.62
N LEU A 121 -5.64 6.24 4.29
CA LEU A 121 -5.12 7.47 3.70
C LEU A 121 -3.59 7.47 3.63
N ALA A 122 -2.91 7.13 4.72
CA ALA A 122 -1.45 7.26 4.82
C ALA A 122 -0.68 6.00 4.44
N GLY A 123 -1.28 4.81 4.53
CA GLY A 123 -0.62 3.53 4.26
C GLY A 123 -0.05 3.43 2.83
N PRO A 124 -0.86 3.66 1.78
CA PRO A 124 -0.38 3.65 0.40
C PRO A 124 0.74 4.67 0.16
N SER A 125 0.59 5.88 0.71
CA SER A 125 1.59 6.94 0.60
C SER A 125 2.87 6.65 1.38
N ALA A 126 2.79 6.01 2.54
CA ALA A 126 3.94 5.60 3.34
C ALA A 126 4.74 4.48 2.66
N LEU A 127 4.04 3.48 2.11
CA LEU A 127 4.65 2.41 1.29
C LEU A 127 5.36 3.00 0.08
N ALA A 128 4.67 3.86 -0.68
CA ALA A 128 5.24 4.49 -1.86
C ALA A 128 6.42 5.41 -1.53
N TYR A 129 6.31 6.24 -0.49
CA TYR A 129 7.39 7.13 -0.07
C TYR A 129 8.63 6.37 0.41
N GLY A 130 8.43 5.35 1.25
CA GLY A 130 9.52 4.50 1.73
C GLY A 130 10.26 3.82 0.57
N ALA A 131 9.51 3.25 -0.36
CA ALA A 131 10.05 2.58 -1.53
C ALA A 131 10.75 3.53 -2.53
N VAL A 132 10.17 4.71 -2.79
CA VAL A 132 10.72 5.69 -3.75
C VAL A 132 11.96 6.39 -3.17
N ARG A 133 11.94 6.81 -1.91
CA ARG A 133 13.05 7.55 -1.29
C ARG A 133 14.04 6.68 -0.51
N GLY A 134 13.84 5.36 -0.51
CA GLY A 134 14.68 4.41 0.21
C GLY A 134 14.65 4.59 1.73
N ARG A 135 13.56 5.14 2.26
CA ARG A 135 13.36 5.36 3.70
C ARG A 135 12.61 4.17 4.30
N ARG A 136 12.94 3.79 5.54
CA ARG A 136 12.34 2.66 6.23
C ARG A 136 11.64 3.04 7.54
N GLY A 137 10.71 2.21 7.99
CA GLY A 137 10.00 2.30 9.25
C GLY A 137 9.26 3.62 9.44
N LEU A 138 9.45 4.23 10.61
CA LEU A 138 8.75 5.47 10.99
C LEU A 138 9.08 6.67 10.08
N ALA A 139 10.27 6.68 9.46
CA ALA A 139 10.60 7.72 8.49
C ALA A 139 9.70 7.64 7.24
N ALA A 140 9.33 6.42 6.82
CA ALA A 140 8.41 6.20 5.73
C ALA A 140 6.98 6.64 6.10
N VAL A 141 6.54 6.31 7.32
CA VAL A 141 5.24 6.74 7.86
C VAL A 141 5.14 8.27 7.91
N ARG A 142 6.17 8.93 8.46
CA ARG A 142 6.21 10.39 8.56
C ARG A 142 6.19 11.05 7.18
N GLY A 143 6.99 10.56 6.24
CA GLY A 143 7.00 11.07 4.87
C GLY A 143 5.67 10.88 4.14
N GLY A 144 5.05 9.71 4.29
CA GLY A 144 3.72 9.41 3.76
C GLY A 144 2.66 10.36 4.33
N ALA A 145 2.66 10.60 5.64
CA ALA A 145 1.73 11.53 6.28
C ALA A 145 1.91 12.98 5.79
N ILE A 146 3.15 13.43 5.61
CA ILE A 146 3.46 14.76 5.06
C ILE A 146 2.94 14.87 3.62
N LEU A 147 3.12 13.85 2.79
CA LEU A 147 2.62 13.86 1.41
C LEU A 147 1.09 13.91 1.35
N VAL A 148 0.40 13.16 2.22
CA VAL A 148 -1.06 13.22 2.33
C VAL A 148 -1.52 14.63 2.73
N ALA A 149 -0.85 15.27 3.68
CA ALA A 149 -1.15 16.64 4.09
C ALA A 149 -0.88 17.66 2.96
N TYR A 150 0.16 17.46 2.16
CA TYR A 150 0.52 18.34 1.05
C TYR A 150 -0.44 18.24 -0.14
N ARG A 151 -0.90 17.02 -0.48
CA ARG A 151 -1.83 16.76 -1.60
C ARG A 151 -2.93 15.76 -1.21
N PRO A 152 -3.93 16.19 -0.41
CA PRO A 152 -4.97 15.29 0.09
C PRO A 152 -5.81 14.66 -1.03
N GLY A 153 -6.03 15.38 -2.14
CA GLY A 153 -6.79 14.86 -3.29
C GLY A 153 -6.19 13.59 -3.89
N TRP A 154 -4.87 13.41 -3.82
CA TRP A 154 -4.21 12.20 -4.32
C TRP A 154 -4.37 11.03 -3.36
N ALA A 155 -4.31 11.28 -2.05
CA ALA A 155 -4.63 10.28 -1.04
C ALA A 155 -6.06 9.74 -1.22
N PHE A 156 -7.04 10.61 -1.47
CA PHE A 156 -8.41 10.19 -1.78
C PHE A 156 -8.52 9.41 -3.10
N THR A 157 -7.69 9.74 -4.10
CA THR A 157 -7.67 9.00 -5.36
C THR A 157 -7.13 7.58 -5.15
N LEU A 158 -6.02 7.44 -4.42
CA LEU A 158 -5.46 6.13 -4.07
C LEU A 158 -6.43 5.33 -3.19
N LEU A 159 -7.12 5.99 -2.26
CA LEU A 159 -8.16 5.37 -1.45
C LEU A 159 -9.31 4.87 -2.32
N ALA A 160 -9.83 5.69 -3.23
CA ALA A 160 -10.90 5.28 -4.14
C ALA A 160 -10.49 4.08 -5.01
N LEU A 161 -9.26 4.09 -5.54
CA LEU A 161 -8.71 2.97 -6.30
C LEU A 161 -8.54 1.71 -5.44
N ALA A 162 -8.07 1.85 -4.20
CA ALA A 162 -7.93 0.74 -3.26
C ALA A 162 -9.29 0.16 -2.88
N CYS A 163 -10.31 0.99 -2.66
CA CYS A 163 -11.68 0.55 -2.37
C CYS A 163 -12.31 -0.17 -3.56
N LEU A 164 -12.26 0.41 -4.76
CA LEU A 164 -12.76 -0.23 -5.98
C LEU A 164 -12.02 -1.53 -6.29
N GLY A 165 -10.70 -1.51 -6.12
CA GLY A 165 -9.85 -2.68 -6.28
C GLY A 165 -10.13 -3.77 -5.26
N GLY A 166 -10.36 -3.41 -4.00
CA GLY A 166 -10.76 -4.33 -2.94
C GLY A 166 -12.12 -4.97 -3.21
N PHE A 167 -13.10 -4.16 -3.64
CA PHE A 167 -14.41 -4.68 -4.08
C PHE A 167 -14.26 -5.66 -5.23
N ALA A 168 -13.48 -5.32 -6.26
CA ALA A 168 -13.23 -6.20 -7.40
C ALA A 168 -12.50 -7.50 -6.98
N ALA A 169 -11.55 -7.41 -6.05
CA ALA A 169 -10.88 -8.58 -5.50
C ALA A 169 -11.88 -9.50 -4.78
N VAL A 170 -12.75 -8.96 -3.92
CA VAL A 170 -13.78 -9.77 -3.22
C VAL A 170 -14.75 -10.40 -4.22
N ALA A 171 -15.25 -9.62 -5.19
CA ALA A 171 -16.19 -10.11 -6.21
C ALA A 171 -15.59 -11.21 -7.11
N SER A 172 -14.27 -11.21 -7.31
CA SER A 172 -13.55 -12.20 -8.12
C SER A 172 -12.94 -13.34 -7.30
N ALA A 173 -13.39 -13.54 -6.04
CA ALA A 173 -12.84 -14.54 -5.12
C ALA A 173 -11.30 -14.43 -4.94
N GLY A 174 -10.78 -13.20 -5.01
CA GLY A 174 -9.37 -12.88 -4.80
C GLY A 174 -8.51 -12.86 -6.07
N VAL A 175 -9.01 -13.31 -7.22
CA VAL A 175 -8.22 -13.39 -8.47
C VAL A 175 -7.72 -12.01 -8.89
N LEU A 176 -8.56 -10.97 -8.83
CA LEU A 176 -8.16 -9.62 -9.21
C LEU A 176 -7.20 -8.97 -8.21
N ALA A 177 -7.02 -9.51 -7.00
CA ALA A 177 -6.04 -8.99 -6.05
C ALA A 177 -4.62 -9.06 -6.62
N VAL A 178 -4.33 -10.07 -7.45
CA VAL A 178 -3.05 -10.28 -8.14
C VAL A 178 -2.71 -9.13 -9.09
N VAL A 179 -3.72 -8.43 -9.62
CA VAL A 179 -3.53 -7.31 -10.55
C VAL A 179 -3.66 -5.97 -9.82
N VAL A 180 -4.69 -5.84 -8.99
CA VAL A 180 -5.06 -4.59 -8.32
C VAL A 180 -3.95 -4.10 -7.40
N VAL A 181 -3.40 -4.98 -6.56
CA VAL A 181 -2.38 -4.59 -5.57
C VAL A 181 -1.14 -3.97 -6.24
N PRO A 182 -0.46 -4.67 -7.18
CA PRO A 182 0.71 -4.10 -7.86
C PRO A 182 0.36 -2.87 -8.71
N LEU A 183 -0.84 -2.81 -9.31
CA LEU A 183 -1.28 -1.64 -10.07
C LEU A 183 -1.39 -0.40 -9.16
N VAL A 184 -2.10 -0.50 -8.04
CA VAL A 184 -2.28 0.61 -7.09
C VAL A 184 -0.94 1.06 -6.52
N LEU A 185 -0.04 0.13 -6.17
CA LEU A 185 1.30 0.46 -5.69
C LEU A 185 2.16 1.17 -6.74
N THR A 186 2.06 0.78 -8.02
CA THR A 186 2.80 1.41 -9.11
C THR A 186 2.29 2.84 -9.36
N ILE A 187 0.97 3.05 -9.31
CA ILE A 187 0.36 4.38 -9.40
C ILE A 187 0.81 5.25 -8.21
N ALA A 188 0.74 4.71 -6.98
CA ALA A 188 1.16 5.42 -5.78
C ALA A 188 2.64 5.81 -5.83
N ALA A 189 3.52 4.92 -6.31
CA ALA A 189 4.94 5.19 -6.46
C ALA A 189 5.23 6.26 -7.52
N ARG A 190 4.57 6.21 -8.69
CA ARG A 190 4.68 7.25 -9.74
C ARG A 190 4.25 8.62 -9.23
N GLN A 191 3.10 8.66 -8.56
CA GLN A 191 2.58 9.88 -7.93
C GLN A 191 3.58 10.42 -6.90
N THR A 192 4.04 9.57 -5.99
CA THR A 192 5.01 9.97 -4.96
C THR A 192 6.30 10.52 -5.57
N ALA A 193 6.84 9.88 -6.61
CA ALA A 193 8.03 10.37 -7.30
C ALA A 193 7.80 11.78 -7.90
N ALA A 194 6.68 11.98 -8.61
CA ALA A 194 6.35 13.27 -9.21
C ALA A 194 6.20 14.40 -8.18
N LEU A 195 5.65 14.11 -6.99
CA LEU A 195 5.55 15.11 -5.91
C LEU A 195 6.91 15.44 -5.30
N LEU A 196 7.78 14.45 -5.15
CA LEU A 196 9.12 14.68 -4.63
C LEU A 196 9.94 15.53 -5.60
N ASP A 197 9.83 15.28 -6.90
CA ASP A 197 10.47 16.11 -7.92
C ASP A 197 9.95 17.56 -7.89
N GLU A 198 8.64 17.77 -7.68
CA GLU A 198 8.04 19.10 -7.52
C GLU A 198 8.58 19.83 -6.28
N ILE A 199 8.67 19.13 -5.14
CA ILE A 199 9.19 19.68 -3.88
C ILE A 199 10.69 20.02 -4.01
N ASP A 200 11.49 19.11 -4.54
CA ASP A 200 12.94 19.30 -4.72
C ASP A 200 13.19 20.50 -5.68
N ALA A 201 12.37 20.69 -6.71
CA ALA A 201 12.45 21.84 -7.63
C ALA A 201 12.02 23.18 -7.01
N VAL A 202 11.14 23.19 -6.01
CA VAL A 202 10.79 24.41 -5.26
C VAL A 202 11.92 24.77 -4.31
N GLN A 203 12.49 23.79 -3.60
CA GLN A 203 13.61 24.01 -2.69
C GLN A 203 14.88 24.50 -3.39
N ALA A 204 15.14 24.07 -4.63
CA ALA A 204 16.28 24.55 -5.40
C ALA A 204 16.17 26.03 -5.85
N ARG A 205 14.98 26.63 -5.74
CA ARG A 205 14.71 28.03 -6.15
C ARG A 205 14.63 29.00 -4.98
N SER A 206 14.62 28.51 -3.74
CA SER A 206 14.64 29.28 -2.49
C SER A 206 16.04 29.37 -1.92
#